data_AF-A0A6G3S434-F1
#
_entry.id   AF-A0A6G3S434-F1
#
_cell.length_a   1.000
_cell.length_b   1.000
_cell.length_c   1.000
_cell.angle_alpha   90.00
_cell.angle_beta   90.00
_cell.angle_gamma   90.00
#
_symmetry.space_group_name_H-M   'P 1'
#
loop_
_entity.id
_entity.type
_entity.pdbx_description
1 polymer ?
#
loop_
_entity_poly.entity_id
_entity_poly.type
_entity_poly.pdbx_seq_one_letter_code
_entity_poly.pdbx_strand_id
1 'polypeptide(L)' 'AGHPREARVLLDAYVRSRTPEEAARCARSDPGRLVPLIVTVARTVSDERYRDVLHALRVAGLAG' A
#
# COMPACT_ATOMS: atom_id res chain seq x y z
N ALA A 1 14.58 12.95 -15.06
CA ALA A 1 14.92 11.56 -14.69
C ALA A 1 14.12 11.21 -13.44
N GLY A 2 13.07 10.39 -13.57
CA GLY A 2 12.14 10.10 -12.47
C GLY A 2 12.83 9.37 -11.33
N HIS A 3 12.39 9.60 -10.10
CA HIS A 3 12.98 9.11 -8.85
C HIS A 3 12.19 7.92 -8.26
N PRO A 4 12.17 6.74 -8.90
CA PRO A 4 11.42 5.59 -8.40
C PRO A 4 11.95 5.07 -7.05
N ARG A 5 13.23 5.34 -6.71
CA ARG A 5 13.82 4.93 -5.43
C ARG A 5 13.33 5.78 -4.26
N GLU A 6 13.31 7.11 -4.41
CA GLU A 6 12.84 8.01 -3.35
C GLU A 6 11.34 7.84 -3.09
N ALA A 7 10.54 7.66 -4.15
CA ALA A 7 9.13 7.33 -4.01
C ALA A 7 8.91 6.03 -3.21
N ARG A 8 9.80 5.04 -3.37
CA ARG A 8 9.72 3.76 -2.66
C ARG A 8 10.11 3.88 -1.19
N VAL A 9 11.11 4.70 -0.86
CA VAL A 9 11.51 4.98 0.53
C VAL A 9 10.40 5.73 1.27
N LEU A 10 9.81 6.73 0.63
CA LEU A 10 8.67 7.46 1.21
C LEU A 10 7.45 6.55 1.38
N LEU A 11 7.20 5.64 0.43
CA LEU A 11 6.12 4.68 0.53
C LEU A 11 6.37 3.62 1.62
N ASP A 12 7.62 3.17 1.81
CA ASP A 12 7.99 2.23 2.87
C ASP A 12 7.85 2.87 4.27
N ALA A 13 8.30 4.12 4.41
CA ALA A 13 8.08 4.92 5.63
C ALA A 13 6.58 5.19 5.86
N TYR A 14 5.82 5.48 4.80
CA TYR A 14 4.38 5.70 4.86
C TYR A 14 3.63 4.45 5.33
N VAL A 15 3.92 3.28 4.76
CA VAL A 15 3.32 1.97 5.14
C VAL A 15 3.71 1.55 6.56
N ARG A 16 4.88 2.00 7.08
CA ARG A 16 5.25 1.81 8.49
C ARG A 16 4.54 2.78 9.44
N SER A 17 4.25 4.01 8.99
CA SER A 17 3.64 5.07 9.82
C SER A 17 2.11 5.08 9.85
N ARG A 18 1.46 4.51 8.83
CA ARG A 18 0.01 4.54 8.62
C ARG A 18 -0.59 3.17 8.86
N THR A 19 -1.81 3.13 9.38
CA THR A 19 -2.54 1.87 9.54
C THR A 19 -2.90 1.29 8.16
N PRO A 20 -3.08 -0.03 8.04
CA PRO A 20 -3.51 -0.67 6.79
C PRO A 20 -4.75 0.00 6.16
N GLU A 21 -5.68 0.50 6.98
CA GLU A 21 -6.90 1.19 6.57
C GLU A 21 -6.63 2.54 5.92
N GLU A 22 -5.62 3.27 6.40
CA GLU A 22 -5.25 4.55 5.81
C GLU A 22 -4.54 4.37 4.47
N ALA A 23 -3.74 3.31 4.32
CA ALA A 23 -3.18 2.92 3.02
C ALA A 23 -4.31 2.58 2.02
N ALA A 24 -5.32 1.83 2.46
CA ALA A 24 -6.49 1.53 1.64
C ALA A 24 -7.30 2.80 1.29
N ARG A 25 -7.41 3.76 2.20
CA ARG A 25 -8.06 5.06 1.92
C ARG A 25 -7.31 5.85 0.85
N CYS A 26 -5.99 5.87 0.88
CA CYS A 26 -5.17 6.50 -0.16
C CYS A 26 -5.34 5.82 -1.52
N ALA A 27 -5.42 4.49 -1.54
CA ALA A 27 -5.62 3.73 -2.76
C ALA A 27 -6.92 4.10 -3.51
N ARG A 28 -7.95 4.62 -2.82
CA ARG A 28 -9.21 5.07 -3.46
C ARG A 28 -9.02 6.20 -4.48
N SER A 29 -7.95 6.99 -4.35
CA SER A 29 -7.68 8.11 -5.26
C SER A 29 -7.26 7.68 -6.66
N ASP A 30 -6.54 6.56 -6.78
CA ASP A 30 -6.15 5.95 -8.05
C ASP A 30 -5.94 4.44 -7.83
N PRO A 31 -7.03 3.65 -7.80
CA PRO A 31 -6.94 2.24 -7.45
C PRO A 31 -6.06 1.44 -8.41
N GLY A 32 -6.15 1.72 -9.71
CA GLY A 32 -5.41 0.98 -10.74
C GLY A 32 -3.90 1.09 -10.60
N ARG A 33 -3.40 2.23 -10.12
CA ARG A 33 -1.97 2.46 -9.92
C ARG A 33 -1.50 2.20 -8.50
N LEU A 34 -2.29 2.57 -7.50
CA LEU A 34 -1.86 2.56 -6.10
C LEU A 34 -2.02 1.20 -5.43
N VAL A 35 -3.05 0.42 -5.77
CA VAL A 35 -3.26 -0.90 -5.17
C VAL A 35 -2.06 -1.83 -5.41
N PRO A 36 -1.53 -1.99 -6.64
CA PRO A 36 -0.36 -2.84 -6.87
C PRO A 36 0.89 -2.37 -6.13
N LEU A 37 1.11 -1.06 -6.03
CA LEU A 37 2.26 -0.47 -5.35
C LEU A 37 2.22 -0.72 -3.84
N ILE A 38 1.07 -0.45 -3.22
CA ILE A 38 0.83 -0.63 -1.78
C ILE A 38 1.00 -2.11 -1.40
N VAL A 39 0.43 -3.02 -2.20
CA VAL A 39 0.55 -4.46 -1.99
C VAL A 39 2.00 -4.93 -2.12
N THR A 40 2.73 -4.42 -3.11
CA THR A 40 4.15 -4.76 -3.31
C THR A 40 5.02 -4.32 -2.14
N VAL A 41 4.79 -3.11 -1.61
CA VAL A 41 5.53 -2.61 -0.44
C VAL A 41 5.16 -3.37 0.83
N ALA A 42 3.87 -3.69 1.03
CA ALA A 42 3.46 -4.47 2.20
C ALA A 42 4.16 -5.83 2.26
N ARG A 43 4.36 -6.51 1.11
CA ARG A 43 5.14 -7.76 1.01
C ARG A 43 6.60 -7.61 1.40
N THR A 44 7.23 -6.45 1.14
CA THR A 44 8.63 -6.25 1.51
C THR A 44 8.83 -5.97 3.00
N VAL A 45 7.76 -5.59 3.70
CA VAL A 45 7.79 -5.33 5.16
C VAL A 45 7.63 -6.63 5.95
N SER A 46 6.53 -7.36 5.72
CA SER A 46 6.30 -8.70 6.28
C SER A 46 5.08 -9.36 5.65
N ASP A 47 5.01 -10.69 5.75
CA ASP A 47 3.83 -11.44 5.31
C ASP A 47 2.56 -11.06 6.09
N GLU A 48 2.68 -10.76 7.38
CA GLU A 48 1.57 -10.28 8.21
C GLU A 48 1.06 -8.93 7.70
N ARG A 49 1.96 -7.99 7.44
CA ARG A 49 1.60 -6.66 6.92
C ARG A 49 0.95 -6.75 5.55
N TYR A 50 1.41 -7.66 4.68
CA TYR A 50 0.77 -7.93 3.41
C TYR A 50 -0.69 -8.41 3.56
N ARG A 51 -0.96 -9.32 4.51
CA ARG A 51 -2.32 -9.82 4.76
C ARG A 51 -3.22 -8.73 5.31
N ASP A 52 -2.75 -7.92 6.25
CA ASP A 52 -3.50 -6.80 6.82
C ASP A 52 -3.89 -5.77 5.76
N VAL A 53 -2.94 -5.39 4.91
CA VAL A 53 -3.17 -4.43 3.82
C VAL A 53 -4.14 -5.00 2.79
N LEU A 54 -3.98 -6.27 2.39
CA LEU A 54 -4.97 -6.91 1.52
C LEU A 54 -6.35 -7.02 2.15
N HIS A 55 -6.43 -7.21 3.47
CA HIS A 55 -7.69 -7.22 4.19
C HIS A 55 -8.34 -5.83 4.15
N ALA A 56 -7.61 -4.78 4.48
CA ALA A 56 -8.09 -3.40 4.42
C ALA A 56 -8.53 -2.98 3.00
N LEU A 57 -7.80 -3.41 1.97
CA LEU A 57 -8.17 -3.17 0.57
C LEU A 57 -9.47 -3.90 0.17
N ARG A 58 -9.66 -5.15 0.63
CA ARG A 58 -10.91 -5.90 0.44
C ARG A 58 -12.09 -5.23 1.14
N VAL A 59 -11.92 -4.83 2.41
CA VAL A 59 -12.94 -4.08 3.16
C VAL A 59 -13.27 -2.75 2.47
N ALA A 60 -12.30 -2.13 1.81
CA ALA A 60 -12.50 -0.91 1.02
C ALA A 60 -13.11 -1.15 -0.38
N GLY A 61 -13.31 -2.40 -0.82
CA GLY A 61 -13.80 -2.74 -2.16
C GLY A 61 -12.79 -2.51 -3.28
N LEU A 62 -11.50 -2.45 -2.96
CA LEU A 62 -10.40 -2.14 -3.90
C LEU A 62 -9.58 -3.37 -4.31
N ALA A 63 -9.80 -4.51 -3.65
CA ALA A 63 -9.21 -5.80 -4.00
C ALA A 63 -10.30 -6.87 -3.94
N GLY A 64 -10.30 -7.77 -4.92
CA GLY A 64 -11.15 -8.97 -4.99
C GLY A 64 -10.31 -10.21 -4.73
#